data_AF-A0A504YJF7-F1
#
_entry.id   AF-A0A504YJF7-F1
#
_cell.length_a   1.000
_cell.length_b   1.000
_cell.length_c   1.000
_cell.angle_alpha   90.00
_cell.angle_beta   90.00
_cell.angle_gamma   90.00
#
_symmetry.space_group_name_H-M   'P 1'
#
loop_
_entity.id
_entity.type
_entity.pdbx_description
1 polymer ?
#
loop_
_entity_poly.entity_id
_entity_poly.type
_entity_poly.pdbx_seq_one_letter_code
_entity_poly.pdbx_strand_id
1 'polypeptide(L)'
;MLTGREPGLPTDVVVLITNTELLSAELAWQTNYLIQSARELARRHLSSAYRYKKGYYDGRVVGSPIQYGEQVHLNTPVSPTGVPAKLHLTWSGPFTVLEILSDFNSRIAQSNTIDVQAMISTLTI
;
A
#
# COMPACT_ATOMS: atom_id res chain seq x y z
N MET A 1 -6.09 -5.04 5.06
CA MET A 1 -6.96 -3.83 5.00
C MET A 1 -6.32 -2.76 5.87
N LEU A 2 -6.08 -1.55 5.36
CA LEU A 2 -5.33 -0.51 6.10
C LEU A 2 -6.09 0.00 7.34
N THR A 3 -7.42 -0.15 7.38
CA THR A 3 -8.28 0.29 8.51
C THR A 3 -9.31 -0.76 8.95
N GLY A 4 -9.36 -1.93 8.30
CA GLY A 4 -10.34 -2.99 8.59
C GLY A 4 -11.81 -2.63 8.39
N ARG A 5 -12.13 -1.39 7.97
CA ARG A 5 -13.50 -0.90 7.78
C ARG A 5 -13.90 -0.94 6.32
N GLU A 6 -15.12 -1.40 6.05
CA GLU A 6 -15.74 -1.23 4.74
C GLU A 6 -16.13 0.25 4.54
N PRO A 7 -16.09 0.77 3.30
CA PRO A 7 -16.53 2.13 3.00
C PRO A 7 -18.03 2.27 3.27
N GLY A 8 -18.37 3.02 4.32
CA GLY A 8 -19.75 3.35 4.67
C GLY A 8 -20.23 4.66 4.03
N LEU A 9 -21.54 4.82 3.91
CA LEU A 9 -22.14 6.10 3.53
C LEU A 9 -22.02 7.11 4.68
N PRO A 10 -22.03 8.42 4.41
CA PRO A 10 -22.09 9.44 5.48
C PRO A 10 -23.27 9.20 6.44
N THR A 11 -24.39 8.70 5.92
CA THR A 11 -25.59 8.33 6.68
C THR A 11 -25.40 7.11 7.59
N ASP A 12 -24.40 6.26 7.33
CA ASP A 12 -24.04 5.14 8.21
C ASP A 12 -23.23 5.63 9.44
N VAL A 13 -22.68 6.85 9.37
CA VAL A 13 -21.90 7.47 10.46
C VAL A 13 -22.78 8.39 11.32
N VAL A 14 -23.81 9.00 10.72
CA VAL A 14 -24.72 9.92 11.40
C VAL A 14 -26.05 9.22 11.68
N VAL A 15 -26.35 8.98 12.96
CA VAL A 15 -27.70 8.59 13.38
C VAL A 15 -28.62 9.78 13.15
N LEU A 16 -29.39 9.76 12.06
CA LEU A 16 -30.45 10.74 11.85
C LEU A 16 -31.53 10.50 12.92
N ILE A 17 -31.67 11.43 13.86
CA ILE A 17 -32.83 11.48 14.75
C ILE A 17 -34.00 12.00 13.91
N THR A 18 -34.86 11.10 13.43
CA THR A 18 -36.07 11.48 12.72
C THR A 18 -37.14 11.86 13.74
N ASN A 19 -37.38 13.17 13.93
CA ASN A 19 -38.56 13.63 14.67
C ASN A 19 -39.80 13.20 13.87
N THR A 20 -40.45 12.14 14.35
CA THR A 20 -41.54 11.47 13.65
C THR A 20 -42.86 12.11 14.08
N GLU A 21 -43.08 13.36 13.68
CA GLU A 21 -44.40 13.96 13.87
C GLU A 21 -45.31 13.53 12.70
N LEU A 22 -46.21 12.58 13.01
CA LEU A 22 -47.49 12.29 12.34
C LEU A 22 -47.46 12.01 10.82
N LEU A 23 -46.62 11.09 10.36
CA LEU A 23 -46.82 10.45 9.04
C LEU A 23 -47.75 9.23 9.18
N SER A 24 -48.66 9.03 8.21
CA SER A 24 -49.44 7.79 8.08
C SER A 24 -48.49 6.58 8.10
N ALA A 25 -48.84 5.53 8.85
CA ALA A 25 -48.00 4.34 9.02
C ALA A 25 -47.59 3.71 7.68
N GLU A 26 -48.48 3.74 6.69
CA GLU A 26 -48.23 3.20 5.35
C GLU A 26 -47.18 4.01 4.59
N LEU A 27 -47.30 5.35 4.61
CA LEU A 27 -46.33 6.23 3.95
C LEU A 27 -44.96 6.15 4.62
N ALA A 28 -44.93 6.07 5.95
CA ALA A 28 -43.71 5.88 6.72
C ALA A 28 -43.04 4.53 6.38
N TRP A 29 -43.81 3.46 6.20
CA TRP A 29 -43.28 2.16 5.80
C TRP A 29 -42.68 2.20 4.39
N GLN A 30 -43.43 2.72 3.42
CA GLN A 30 -43.02 2.77 2.02
C GLN A 30 -41.76 3.65 1.83
N THR A 31 -41.69 4.80 2.50
CA THR A 31 -40.52 5.68 2.47
C THR A 31 -39.30 5.03 3.11
N ASN A 32 -39.46 4.38 4.27
CA ASN A 32 -38.37 3.65 4.91
C ASN A 32 -37.85 2.51 4.02
N TYR A 33 -38.74 1.75 3.39
CA TYR A 33 -38.36 0.68 2.46
C TYR A 33 -37.52 1.22 1.28
N LEU A 34 -37.95 2.32 0.67
CA LEU A 34 -37.21 2.96 -0.42
C LEU A 34 -35.85 3.48 0.03
N ILE A 35 -35.77 4.12 1.20
CA ILE A 35 -34.51 4.61 1.75
C ILE A 35 -33.55 3.45 2.04
N GLN A 36 -34.03 2.37 2.64
CA GLN A 36 -33.19 1.20 2.94
C GLN A 36 -32.70 0.51 1.68
N SER A 37 -33.57 0.34 0.67
CA SER A 37 -33.17 -0.25 -0.61
C SER A 37 -32.15 0.61 -1.36
N ALA A 38 -32.31 1.93 -1.37
CA ALA A 38 -31.33 2.85 -1.96
C ALA A 38 -29.98 2.80 -1.23
N ARG A 39 -29.99 2.74 0.11
CA ARG A 39 -28.77 2.60 0.93
C ARG A 39 -28.03 1.30 0.63
N GLU A 40 -28.76 0.19 0.57
CA GLU A 40 -28.18 -1.12 0.28
C GLU A 40 -27.57 -1.15 -1.13
N LEU A 41 -28.26 -0.58 -2.11
CA LEU A 41 -27.73 -0.45 -3.47
C LEU A 41 -26.44 0.38 -3.49
N ALA A 42 -26.42 1.53 -2.82
CA ALA A 42 -25.25 2.38 -2.73
C ALA A 42 -24.07 1.67 -2.02
N ARG A 43 -24.33 0.92 -0.94
CA ARG A 43 -23.29 0.13 -0.24
C ARG A 43 -22.66 -0.92 -1.16
N ARG A 44 -23.45 -1.62 -1.96
CA ARG A 44 -22.94 -2.60 -2.93
C ARG A 44 -22.01 -1.97 -3.96
N HIS A 45 -22.41 -0.83 -4.53
CA HIS A 45 -21.60 -0.10 -5.52
C HIS A 45 -20.32 0.48 -4.90
N LEU A 46 -20.38 1.05 -3.70
CA LEU A 46 -19.19 1.55 -3.00
C LEU A 46 -18.21 0.43 -2.68
N SER A 47 -18.71 -0.70 -2.19
CA SER A 47 -17.90 -1.86 -1.84
C SER A 47 -17.20 -2.44 -3.07
N SER A 48 -17.91 -2.58 -4.20
CA SER A 48 -17.33 -3.10 -5.43
C SER A 48 -16.28 -2.14 -6.01
N ALA A 49 -16.58 -0.84 -6.09
CA ALA A 49 -15.65 0.17 -6.57
C ALA A 49 -14.39 0.25 -5.69
N TYR A 50 -14.55 0.15 -4.36
CA TYR A 50 -13.42 0.14 -3.44
C TYR A 50 -12.54 -1.10 -3.61
N ARG A 51 -13.14 -2.29 -3.70
CA ARG A 51 -12.39 -3.54 -3.95
C ARG A 51 -11.60 -3.46 -5.24
N TYR A 52 -12.20 -2.94 -6.31
CA TYR A 52 -11.52 -2.71 -7.58
C TYR A 52 -10.34 -1.75 -7.42
N LYS A 53 -10.56 -0.56 -6.83
CA LYS A 53 -9.50 0.44 -6.63
C LYS A 53 -8.37 -0.08 -5.75
N LYS A 54 -8.69 -0.82 -4.70
CA LYS A 54 -7.71 -1.44 -3.81
C LYS A 54 -6.88 -2.47 -4.56
N GLY A 55 -7.52 -3.41 -5.29
CA GLY A 55 -6.80 -4.41 -6.07
C GLY A 55 -5.89 -3.76 -7.13
N TYR A 56 -6.39 -2.71 -7.80
CA TYR A 56 -5.61 -1.94 -8.76
C TYR A 56 -4.40 -1.25 -8.12
N TYR A 57 -4.59 -0.61 -6.97
CA TYR A 57 -3.51 0.07 -6.25
C TYR A 57 -2.49 -0.92 -5.72
N ASP A 58 -2.93 -1.98 -5.03
CA ASP A 58 -2.05 -3.01 -4.47
C ASP A 58 -1.22 -3.67 -5.57
N GLY A 59 -1.83 -3.99 -6.72
CA GLY A 59 -1.12 -4.56 -7.86
C GLY A 59 -0.15 -3.59 -8.57
N ARG A 60 -0.29 -2.28 -8.37
CA ARG A 60 0.66 -1.27 -8.87
C ARG A 60 1.77 -0.93 -7.89
N VAL A 61 1.50 -1.01 -6.58
CA VAL A 61 2.47 -0.68 -5.54
C VAL A 61 3.44 -1.82 -5.29
N VAL A 62 2.96 -3.06 -5.36
CA VAL A 62 3.82 -4.24 -5.42
C VAL A 62 4.44 -4.23 -6.82
N GLY A 63 5.56 -3.53 -6.97
CA GLY A 63 6.37 -3.59 -8.18
C GLY A 63 6.85 -5.02 -8.47
N SER A 64 7.68 -5.18 -9.49
CA SER A 64 8.34 -6.48 -9.72
C SER A 64 9.14 -6.85 -8.46
N PRO A 65 9.00 -8.09 -7.94
CA PRO A 65 9.86 -8.57 -6.87
C PRO A 65 11.32 -8.46 -7.30
N ILE A 66 12.15 -8.00 -6.37
CA ILE A 66 13.60 -7.90 -6.56
C ILE A 66 14.15 -9.28 -6.90
N GLN A 67 15.01 -9.36 -7.91
CA GLN A 67 15.64 -10.61 -8.35
C GLN A 67 17.08 -10.72 -7.86
N TYR A 68 17.56 -11.96 -7.73
CA TYR A 68 18.99 -12.23 -7.52
C TYR A 68 19.80 -11.64 -8.68
N GLY A 69 20.91 -10.97 -8.36
CA GLY A 69 21.80 -10.33 -9.34
C GLY A 69 21.29 -8.98 -9.87
N GLU A 70 20.09 -8.54 -9.51
CA GLU A 70 19.56 -7.22 -9.91
C GLU A 70 20.37 -6.09 -9.25
N GLN A 71 20.55 -4.99 -9.99
CA GLN A 71 21.17 -3.78 -9.45
C GLN A 71 20.13 -2.86 -8.82
N VAL A 72 20.36 -2.50 -7.56
CA VAL A 72 19.46 -1.68 -6.75
C VAL A 72 20.21 -0.50 -6.13
N HIS A 73 19.48 0.56 -5.82
CA HIS A 73 19.97 1.69 -5.03
C HIS A 73 19.37 1.64 -3.62
N LEU A 74 20.18 1.88 -2.61
CA LEU A 74 19.77 1.90 -1.21
C LEU A 74 19.30 3.30 -0.83
N ASN A 75 18.05 3.40 -0.37
CA ASN A 75 17.48 4.62 0.19
C ASN A 75 17.85 4.74 1.68
N THR A 76 18.64 5.74 2.02
CA THR A 76 18.92 6.15 3.41
C THR A 76 18.31 7.54 3.60
N PRO A 77 17.08 7.66 4.16
CA PRO A 77 16.42 8.95 4.28
C PRO A 77 16.96 9.82 5.42
N VAL A 78 17.54 9.19 6.45
CA VAL A 78 18.05 9.88 7.64
C VAL A 78 19.47 10.35 7.38
N SER A 79 19.71 11.66 7.52
CA SER A 79 21.03 12.23 7.35
C SER A 79 21.98 11.82 8.48
N PRO A 80 23.24 11.46 8.17
CA PRO A 80 24.23 11.15 9.18
C PRO A 80 24.58 12.39 10.00
N THR A 81 25.01 12.17 11.25
CA THR A 81 25.41 13.25 12.16
C THR A 81 26.50 14.12 11.53
N GLY A 82 26.31 15.44 11.56
CA GLY A 82 27.26 16.40 11.00
C GLY A 82 27.06 16.73 9.51
N VAL A 83 26.16 16.04 8.81
CA VAL A 83 25.78 16.39 7.43
C VAL A 83 24.43 17.12 7.44
N PRO A 84 24.33 18.34 6.90
CA PRO A 84 23.05 19.02 6.81
C PRO A 84 22.13 18.27 5.85
N ALA A 85 20.85 18.13 6.20
CA ALA A 85 19.87 17.37 5.42
C ALA A 85 19.76 17.82 3.96
N LYS A 86 20.04 19.10 3.68
CA LYS A 86 20.03 19.66 2.32
C LYS A 86 21.16 19.10 1.43
N LEU A 87 22.28 18.68 2.01
CA LEU A 87 23.42 18.11 1.27
C LEU A 87 23.48 16.58 1.39
N HIS A 88 22.52 15.96 2.06
CA HIS A 88 22.46 14.52 2.22
C HIS A 88 21.93 13.87 0.96
N LEU A 89 22.73 12.97 0.36
CA LEU A 89 22.27 12.15 -0.75
C LEU A 89 21.51 10.94 -0.20
N THR A 90 20.20 10.98 -0.38
CA THR A 90 19.29 9.94 0.11
C THR A 90 19.47 8.57 -0.56
N TRP A 91 20.03 8.53 -1.77
CA TRP A 91 20.19 7.29 -2.53
C TRP A 91 21.67 6.97 -2.72
N SER A 92 22.08 5.74 -2.36
CA SER A 92 23.44 5.23 -2.57
C SER A 92 23.43 4.00 -3.48
N GLY A 93 24.50 3.77 -4.24
CA GLY A 93 24.60 2.62 -5.15
C GLY A 93 25.50 2.89 -6.37
N PRO A 94 25.64 1.90 -7.28
CA PRO A 94 24.81 0.68 -7.38
C PRO A 94 25.23 -0.46 -6.42
N PHE A 95 24.24 -1.22 -5.95
CA PHE A 95 24.43 -2.48 -5.22
C PHE A 95 23.84 -3.64 -6.01
N THR A 96 24.39 -4.84 -5.85
CA THR A 96 23.87 -6.07 -6.43
C THR A 96 23.21 -6.92 -5.35
N VAL A 97 22.05 -7.50 -5.68
CA VAL A 97 21.31 -8.40 -4.80
C VAL A 97 21.99 -9.77 -4.77
N LEU A 98 22.47 -10.18 -3.60
CA LEU A 98 23.15 -11.47 -3.41
C LEU A 98 22.24 -12.57 -2.87
N GLU A 99 21.23 -12.22 -2.08
CA GLU A 99 20.32 -13.21 -1.51
C GLU A 99 19.00 -12.55 -1.17
N ILE A 100 17.89 -13.25 -1.44
CA ILE A 100 16.54 -12.84 -1.06
C ILE A 100 16.17 -13.66 0.18
N LEU A 101 16.05 -12.99 1.33
CA LEU A 101 15.73 -13.63 2.61
C LEU A 101 14.21 -13.74 2.82
N SER A 102 13.47 -12.76 2.29
CA SER A 102 12.01 -12.63 2.37
C SER A 102 11.55 -11.64 1.30
N ASP A 103 10.24 -11.56 1.04
CA ASP A 103 9.60 -10.59 0.14
C ASP A 103 10.02 -9.13 0.40
N PHE A 104 10.46 -8.81 1.62
CA PHE A 104 10.88 -7.46 2.04
C PHE A 104 12.34 -7.33 2.45
N ASN A 105 13.08 -8.45 2.58
CA ASN A 105 14.44 -8.43 3.11
C ASN A 105 15.39 -9.12 2.13
N SER A 106 16.41 -8.40 1.71
CA SER A 106 17.44 -8.90 0.79
C SER A 106 18.83 -8.50 1.27
N ARG A 107 19.81 -9.37 1.06
CA ARG A 107 21.22 -9.04 1.26
C ARG A 107 21.78 -8.44 -0.03
N ILE A 108 22.35 -7.25 0.10
CA ILE A 108 22.96 -6.51 -1.02
C ILE A 108 24.46 -6.33 -0.77
N ALA A 109 25.24 -6.29 -1.84
CA ALA A 109 26.67 -5.97 -1.79
C ALA A 109 27.02 -4.91 -2.84
N GLN A 110 28.09 -4.15 -2.60
CA GLN A 110 28.57 -3.20 -3.60
C GLN A 110 29.07 -3.98 -4.82
N SER A 111 28.69 -3.52 -6.02
CA SER A 111 29.11 -4.15 -7.29
C SER A 111 30.63 -4.30 -7.38
N ASN A 112 31.37 -3.35 -6.80
CA ASN A 112 32.84 -3.28 -6.85
C ASN A 112 33.53 -4.42 -6.08
N THR A 113 32.82 -5.09 -5.16
CA THR A 113 33.39 -6.17 -4.34
C THR A 113 33.27 -7.53 -5.03
N ILE A 114 32.28 -7.70 -5.91
CA ILE A 114 32.02 -8.97 -6.61
C ILE A 114 33.14 -9.27 -7.61
N ASP A 115 33.64 -8.26 -8.34
CA ASP A 115 34.77 -8.41 -9.26
C ASP A 115 36.07 -8.82 -8.54
N VAL A 116 36.30 -8.28 -7.34
CA VAL A 116 37.49 -8.61 -6.54
C VAL A 116 37.42 -10.05 -6.03
N GLN A 117 36.24 -10.52 -5.62
CA GLN A 117 36.06 -11.87 -5.10
C GLN A 117 36.08 -12.94 -6.20
N ALA A 118 35.56 -12.61 -7.39
CA ALA A 118 35.70 -13.45 -8.59
C ALA A 118 37.18 -13.57 -9.03
N MET A 119 37.94 -12.46 -9.00
CA MET A 119 39.39 -12.49 -9.30
C MET A 119 40.20 -13.30 -8.26
N ILE A 120 39.84 -13.25 -6.97
CA ILE A 120 40.56 -14.04 -5.95
C ILE A 120 40.29 -15.54 -6.13
N SER A 121 39.08 -15.93 -6.52
CA SER A 121 38.73 -17.34 -6.73
C SER A 121 39.37 -18.00 -7.95
N THR A 122 39.81 -17.22 -8.95
CA THR A 122 40.48 -17.73 -10.16
C THR A 122 42.00 -17.78 -10.06
N LEU A 123 42.60 -17.22 -9.01
CA LEU A 123 44.05 -17.16 -8.80
C LEU A 123 44.61 -18.21 -7.83
N THR A 124 43.76 -19.06 -7.26
CA THR A 124 44.18 -20.26 -6.51
C THR A 124 44.07 -21.50 -7.39
N ILE A 125 45.12 -21.76 -8.18
CA ILE A 125 45.49 -23.08 -8.71
C ILE A 125 46.96 -23.29 -8.39
#